data_AF-A0A970GXN7-F1
#
_entry.id   AF-A0A970GXN7-F1
#
_cell.length_a   1.000
_cell.length_b   1.000
_cell.length_c   1.000
_cell.angle_alpha   90.00
_cell.angle_beta   90.00
_cell.angle_gamma   90.00
#
_symmetry.space_group_name_H-M   'P 1'
#
loop_
_entity.id
_entity.type
_entity.pdbx_description
1 polymer ?
#
loop_
_entity_poly.entity_id
_entity_poly.type
_entity_poly.pdbx_seq_one_letter_code
_entity_poly.pdbx_strand_id
1 'polypeptide(L)'
;MKKIICFVAALMILASIAVVPAMAEEENVALYKYVYCESDDPNTNPSMEGLAFFSADYLTDGEAPVWDGVSQDTPLCWYGASATQDTHITITVDLENLYALKKIVLVPTSFLNGMNMPTDFKVLVSKDESDWVTVGEVTGRSGATSENFVYEFEEEARFIMVSITKMSSVKDDNFYYSGIAEIEAYGDLLTTPSPEPTEEPQETPAGEATEAPSETTPAATDDKSDEKDDKKSDFPVVPVAIAAVAVVAIVVVVVIVKKKKA
;
A
#
# COMPACT_ATOMS: atom_id res chain seq x y z
N MET A 1 -65.56 32.52 -12.13
CA MET A 1 -64.23 32.27 -12.73
C MET A 1 -63.22 31.84 -11.65
N LYS A 2 -63.43 30.70 -10.96
CA LYS A 2 -62.56 30.24 -9.84
C LYS A 2 -62.40 28.69 -9.75
N LYS A 3 -62.76 27.94 -10.80
CA LYS A 3 -62.76 26.45 -10.79
C LYS A 3 -62.01 25.79 -11.96
N ILE A 4 -61.23 26.55 -12.74
CA ILE A 4 -60.50 26.04 -13.92
C ILE A 4 -58.97 26.05 -13.71
N ILE A 5 -58.46 26.75 -12.70
CA ILE A 5 -57.01 26.95 -12.49
C ILE A 5 -56.35 25.78 -11.71
N CYS A 6 -57.11 24.98 -10.96
CA CYS A 6 -56.55 23.95 -10.08
C CYS A 6 -56.19 22.62 -10.77
N PHE A 7 -56.55 22.40 -12.04
CA PHE A 7 -56.31 21.11 -12.72
C PHE A 7 -55.06 21.08 -13.61
N VAL A 8 -54.44 22.23 -13.91
CA VAL A 8 -53.19 22.30 -14.70
C VAL A 8 -51.95 22.20 -13.81
N ALA A 9 -52.04 22.59 -12.53
CA ALA A 9 -50.94 22.51 -11.58
C ALA A 9 -50.67 21.09 -11.03
N ALA A 10 -51.66 20.20 -11.08
CA ALA A 10 -51.56 18.85 -10.50
C ALA A 10 -50.95 17.80 -11.44
N LEU A 11 -50.78 18.10 -12.73
CA LEU A 11 -50.19 17.18 -13.73
C LEU A 11 -48.74 17.54 -14.12
N MET A 12 -48.17 18.58 -13.48
CA MET A 12 -46.81 19.08 -13.71
C MET A 12 -45.82 18.68 -12.60
N ILE A 13 -46.20 17.78 -11.69
CA ILE A 13 -45.32 17.24 -10.64
C ILE A 13 -45.21 15.71 -10.83
N LEU A 14 -44.69 15.31 -11.99
CA LEU A 14 -44.48 13.89 -12.33
C LEU A 14 -43.33 13.69 -13.35
N ALA A 15 -42.37 14.62 -13.39
CA ALA A 15 -41.27 14.61 -14.36
C ALA A 15 -39.97 15.25 -13.83
N SER A 16 -39.49 14.82 -12.66
CA SER A 16 -38.10 15.09 -12.22
C SER A 16 -37.63 14.25 -11.02
N ILE A 17 -38.05 12.97 -10.91
CA ILE A 17 -37.11 11.99 -10.34
C ILE A 17 -36.11 11.71 -11.46
N ALA A 18 -35.09 12.55 -11.54
CA ALA A 18 -33.86 12.12 -12.18
C ALA A 18 -33.40 10.90 -11.38
N VAL A 19 -33.49 9.71 -11.99
CA VAL A 19 -32.58 8.64 -11.62
C VAL A 19 -31.21 9.15 -12.06
N VAL A 20 -30.59 9.95 -11.19
CA VAL A 20 -29.14 10.02 -11.15
C VAL A 20 -28.75 8.55 -10.96
N PRO A 21 -28.06 7.91 -11.93
CA PRO A 21 -27.51 6.61 -11.63
C PRO A 21 -26.69 6.81 -10.37
N ALA A 22 -26.93 5.98 -9.35
CA ALA A 22 -25.95 5.82 -8.31
C ALA A 22 -24.71 5.30 -9.03
N MET A 23 -23.80 6.21 -9.37
CA MET A 23 -22.47 5.83 -9.80
C MET A 23 -21.93 5.09 -8.61
N ALA A 24 -21.71 3.78 -8.78
CA ALA A 24 -20.96 3.03 -7.80
C ALA A 24 -19.65 3.82 -7.63
N GLU A 25 -19.40 4.27 -6.40
CA GLU A 25 -18.10 4.85 -6.09
C GLU A 25 -17.08 3.77 -6.44
N GLU A 26 -16.10 4.13 -7.27
CA GLU A 26 -15.09 3.16 -7.71
C GLU A 26 -14.40 2.63 -6.45
N GLU A 27 -14.34 1.30 -6.30
CA GLU A 27 -13.78 0.68 -5.11
C GLU A 27 -12.26 0.86 -5.09
N ASN A 28 -11.70 1.31 -3.96
CA ASN A 28 -10.25 1.37 -3.78
C ASN A 28 -9.71 -0.07 -3.66
N VAL A 29 -9.17 -0.62 -4.75
CA VAL A 29 -8.65 -2.00 -4.79
C VAL A 29 -7.31 -2.16 -4.05
N ALA A 30 -6.67 -1.05 -3.68
CA ALA A 30 -5.50 -1.04 -2.80
C ALA A 30 -5.86 -1.14 -1.30
N LEU A 31 -7.14 -1.04 -0.92
CA LEU A 31 -7.56 -1.06 0.48
C LEU A 31 -7.14 -2.37 1.20
N TYR A 32 -6.45 -2.21 2.33
CA TYR A 32 -5.82 -3.24 3.16
C TYR A 32 -4.87 -4.20 2.42
N LYS A 33 -4.24 -3.73 1.33
CA LYS A 33 -3.25 -4.50 0.58
C LYS A 33 -1.87 -4.44 1.22
N TYR A 34 -1.09 -5.49 1.01
CA TYR A 34 0.24 -5.56 1.59
C TYR A 34 1.17 -4.53 0.96
N VAL A 35 1.86 -3.76 1.81
CA VAL A 35 2.84 -2.76 1.39
C VAL A 35 4.21 -3.14 1.94
N TYR A 36 5.23 -3.07 1.09
CA TYR A 36 6.61 -3.20 1.52
C TYR A 36 7.46 -2.06 0.94
N CYS A 37 8.52 -1.68 1.66
CA CYS A 37 9.37 -0.56 1.27
C CYS A 37 10.85 -0.94 1.38
N GLU A 38 11.65 -0.52 0.40
CA GLU A 38 13.09 -0.76 0.35
C GLU A 38 13.85 0.56 0.15
N SER A 39 15.15 0.56 0.44
CA SER A 39 16.03 1.70 0.17
C SER A 39 17.40 1.23 -0.30
N ASP A 40 18.04 2.04 -1.15
CA ASP A 40 19.42 1.81 -1.60
C ASP A 40 20.48 2.11 -0.53
N ASP A 41 20.12 2.88 0.52
CA ASP A 41 20.95 3.10 1.70
C ASP A 41 20.53 2.15 2.84
N PRO A 42 21.37 1.17 3.24
CA PRO A 42 21.07 0.24 4.34
C PRO A 42 21.00 0.91 5.73
N ASN A 43 21.31 2.21 5.84
CA ASN A 43 21.16 2.99 7.06
C ASN A 43 19.80 3.73 7.13
N THR A 44 19.03 3.73 6.05
CA THR A 44 17.68 4.31 6.00
C THR A 44 16.68 3.28 6.51
N ASN A 45 15.79 3.71 7.43
CA ASN A 45 14.56 2.97 7.72
C ASN A 45 13.48 3.53 6.78
N PRO A 46 13.09 2.82 5.70
CA PRO A 46 12.28 3.41 4.64
C PRO A 46 10.86 3.76 5.11
N SER A 47 10.33 3.13 6.16
CA SER A 47 8.96 3.38 6.67
C SER A 47 8.90 3.90 8.11
N MET A 48 10.06 4.13 8.74
CA MET A 48 10.19 4.54 10.15
C MET A 48 9.40 3.67 11.16
N GLU A 49 9.24 2.38 10.86
CA GLU A 49 8.51 1.41 11.68
C GLU A 49 8.94 1.43 13.15
N GLY A 50 7.97 1.27 14.06
CA GLY A 50 8.18 1.27 15.51
C GLY A 50 7.77 2.56 16.22
N LEU A 51 7.20 3.53 15.50
CA LEU A 51 6.47 4.67 16.06
C LEU A 51 4.99 4.56 15.64
N ALA A 52 4.04 4.82 16.56
CA ALA A 52 2.60 4.67 16.30
C ALA A 52 2.01 5.63 15.24
N PHE A 53 2.83 6.51 14.67
CA PHE A 53 2.46 7.46 13.62
C PHE A 53 2.74 6.95 12.21
N PHE A 54 3.74 6.07 12.08
CA PHE A 54 4.37 5.75 10.80
C PHE A 54 4.43 4.25 10.62
N SER A 55 3.84 3.80 9.52
CA SER A 55 3.96 2.42 9.03
C SER A 55 3.69 2.38 7.52
N ALA A 56 4.20 1.36 6.84
CA ALA A 56 3.84 1.06 5.46
C ALA A 56 2.34 0.71 5.32
N ASP A 57 1.76 0.04 6.32
CA ASP A 57 0.35 -0.39 6.29
C ASP A 57 -0.63 0.79 6.16
N TYR A 58 -0.26 1.97 6.68
CA TYR A 58 -1.08 3.20 6.62
C TYR A 58 -1.20 3.80 5.22
N LEU A 59 -0.48 3.28 4.21
CA LEU A 59 -0.63 3.69 2.81
C LEU A 59 -1.84 3.07 2.11
N THR A 60 -2.56 2.18 2.81
CA THR A 60 -3.66 1.41 2.23
C THR A 60 -4.80 1.19 3.23
N ASP A 61 -4.81 1.89 4.36
CA ASP A 61 -5.82 1.65 5.41
C ASP A 61 -7.13 2.41 5.15
N GLY A 62 -7.17 3.26 4.13
CA GLY A 62 -8.32 4.08 3.74
C GLY A 62 -8.44 5.39 4.51
N GLU A 63 -7.48 5.74 5.37
CA GLU A 63 -7.53 6.91 6.24
C GLU A 63 -6.39 7.90 5.92
N ALA A 64 -6.75 9.14 5.58
CA ALA A 64 -5.79 10.24 5.42
C ALA A 64 -5.99 11.31 6.53
N PRO A 65 -5.65 11.00 7.80
CA PRO A 65 -6.02 11.84 8.94
C PRO A 65 -5.27 13.18 8.95
N VAL A 66 -5.95 14.20 9.51
CA VAL A 66 -5.41 15.56 9.62
C VAL A 66 -4.67 15.74 10.94
N TRP A 67 -3.37 16.04 10.85
CA TRP A 67 -2.48 16.27 11.99
C TRP A 67 -2.89 17.51 12.81
N ASP A 68 -3.43 17.30 14.00
CA ASP A 68 -3.84 18.38 14.91
C ASP A 68 -2.64 19.05 15.63
N GLY A 69 -1.50 18.36 15.69
CA GLY A 69 -0.28 18.77 16.35
C GLY A 69 -0.20 18.45 17.85
N VAL A 70 -1.03 17.53 18.36
CA VAL A 70 -1.06 17.10 19.76
C VAL A 70 -1.36 15.61 19.98
N SER A 71 -2.06 14.90 19.08
CA SER A 71 -2.34 13.47 19.27
C SER A 71 -1.07 12.62 19.12
N GLN A 72 -0.76 11.76 20.09
CA GLN A 72 0.48 10.95 20.09
C GLN A 72 0.26 9.47 19.75
N ASP A 73 -0.98 9.08 19.46
CA ASP A 73 -1.43 7.69 19.31
C ASP A 73 -2.30 7.50 18.05
N THR A 74 -2.14 8.38 17.04
CA THR A 74 -2.91 8.33 15.78
C THR A 74 -1.98 7.87 14.66
N PRO A 75 -2.34 6.81 13.90
CA PRO A 75 -1.78 6.56 12.57
C PRO A 75 -1.83 7.84 11.72
N LEU A 76 -0.79 8.16 10.95
CA LEU A 76 -0.78 9.39 10.14
C LEU A 76 -0.50 9.16 8.66
N CYS A 77 0.52 8.36 8.36
CA CYS A 77 1.09 8.22 7.03
C CYS A 77 2.27 7.24 7.07
N TRP A 78 2.70 6.77 5.91
CA TRP A 78 4.07 6.30 5.75
C TRP A 78 5.06 7.48 5.78
N TYR A 79 6.27 7.24 6.32
CA TYR A 79 7.31 8.26 6.43
C TYR A 79 8.72 7.66 6.33
N GLY A 80 9.55 8.22 5.45
CA GLY A 80 10.96 7.88 5.29
C GLY A 80 11.88 9.06 5.58
N ALA A 81 13.08 8.80 6.11
CA ALA A 81 14.07 9.83 6.44
C ALA A 81 15.51 9.39 6.10
N SER A 82 16.27 10.25 5.43
CA SER A 82 17.69 10.02 5.07
C SER A 82 18.56 11.25 5.35
N ALA A 83 19.87 11.04 5.47
CA ALA A 83 20.89 12.10 5.55
C ALA A 83 21.23 12.74 4.19
N THR A 84 20.79 12.14 3.07
CA THR A 84 20.96 12.68 1.72
C THR A 84 19.62 12.77 1.00
N GLN A 85 19.50 13.74 0.08
CA GLN A 85 18.27 13.95 -0.69
C GLN A 85 18.06 12.87 -1.75
N ASP A 86 19.16 12.33 -2.28
CA ASP A 86 19.20 11.40 -3.41
C ASP A 86 19.12 9.91 -2.99
N THR A 87 18.78 9.60 -1.74
CA THR A 87 18.47 8.22 -1.32
C THR A 87 17.25 7.73 -2.09
N HIS A 88 17.40 6.61 -2.78
CA HIS A 88 16.31 5.96 -3.48
C HIS A 88 15.48 5.15 -2.48
N ILE A 89 14.17 5.32 -2.53
CA ILE A 89 13.21 4.54 -1.76
C ILE A 89 12.13 4.03 -2.72
N THR A 90 11.88 2.72 -2.71
CA THR A 90 10.73 2.10 -3.35
C THR A 90 9.67 1.80 -2.30
N ILE A 91 8.42 2.06 -2.65
CA ILE A 91 7.23 1.64 -1.91
C ILE A 91 6.43 0.78 -2.90
N THR A 92 6.21 -0.50 -2.59
CA THR A 92 5.46 -1.41 -3.45
C THR A 92 4.20 -1.88 -2.73
N VAL A 93 3.05 -1.78 -3.40
CA VAL A 93 1.76 -2.35 -2.99
C VAL A 93 1.49 -3.59 -3.83
N ASP A 94 1.20 -4.72 -3.18
CA ASP A 94 0.72 -5.96 -3.82
C ASP A 94 -0.81 -6.04 -3.71
N LEU A 95 -1.52 -5.85 -4.83
CA LEU A 95 -2.98 -5.92 -4.90
C LEU A 95 -3.54 -7.35 -4.80
N GLU A 96 -2.66 -8.36 -4.66
CA GLU A 96 -2.88 -9.81 -4.58
C GLU A 96 -3.44 -10.45 -5.86
N ASN A 97 -4.24 -9.70 -6.63
CA ASN A 97 -4.89 -10.13 -7.86
C ASN A 97 -4.47 -9.22 -9.03
N LEU A 98 -4.76 -9.66 -10.26
CA LEU A 98 -4.57 -8.85 -11.46
C LEU A 98 -5.81 -7.99 -11.71
N TYR A 99 -5.62 -6.69 -11.97
CA TYR A 99 -6.67 -5.71 -12.26
C TYR A 99 -6.38 -5.00 -13.58
N ALA A 100 -7.45 -4.58 -14.27
CA ALA A 100 -7.38 -3.54 -15.28
C ALA A 100 -7.46 -2.18 -14.55
N LEU A 101 -6.30 -1.68 -14.13
CA LEU A 101 -6.18 -0.41 -13.40
C LEU A 101 -6.42 0.77 -14.35
N LYS A 102 -7.20 1.73 -13.83
CA LYS A 102 -7.62 2.94 -14.54
C LYS A 102 -7.11 4.22 -13.88
N LYS A 103 -6.89 4.18 -12.57
CA LYS A 103 -6.55 5.36 -11.77
C LYS A 103 -5.73 4.99 -10.55
N ILE A 104 -4.71 5.78 -10.25
CA ILE A 104 -3.99 5.78 -8.96
C ILE A 104 -4.06 7.20 -8.37
N VAL A 105 -4.23 7.28 -7.06
CA VAL A 105 -4.22 8.53 -6.30
C VAL A 105 -3.17 8.43 -5.20
N LEU A 106 -2.24 9.38 -5.13
CA LEU A 106 -1.38 9.56 -3.96
C LEU A 106 -1.89 10.75 -3.14
N VAL A 107 -2.18 10.52 -1.86
CA VAL A 107 -2.66 11.54 -0.93
C VAL A 107 -1.47 12.09 -0.14
N PRO A 108 -1.15 13.40 -0.20
CA PRO A 108 -0.10 13.99 0.61
C PRO A 108 -0.43 13.91 2.10
N THR A 109 0.56 13.58 2.94
CA THR A 109 0.32 13.61 4.39
C THR A 109 0.11 15.02 4.92
N SER A 110 -0.86 15.17 5.82
CA SER A 110 -1.09 16.39 6.58
C SER A 110 0.03 16.70 7.57
N PHE A 111 0.86 15.70 7.92
CA PHE A 111 2.02 15.86 8.76
C PHE A 111 3.01 16.84 8.12
N LEU A 112 3.58 17.75 8.92
CA LEU A 112 4.40 18.88 8.45
C LEU A 112 3.74 19.74 7.35
N ASN A 113 2.40 19.72 7.24
CA ASN A 113 1.59 20.37 6.21
C ASN A 113 1.96 19.93 4.77
N GLY A 114 2.30 18.64 4.55
CA GLY A 114 2.64 18.11 3.23
C GLY A 114 3.94 18.65 2.62
N MET A 115 4.78 19.31 3.42
CA MET A 115 6.13 19.73 3.03
C MET A 115 7.05 18.56 2.67
N ASN A 116 6.78 17.39 3.26
CA ASN A 116 7.54 16.14 3.13
C ASN A 116 7.05 15.21 2.01
N MET A 117 6.01 15.55 1.24
CA MET A 117 5.75 14.82 -0.02
C MET A 117 7.03 14.87 -0.89
N PRO A 118 7.47 13.82 -1.59
CA PRO A 118 8.78 13.82 -2.25
C PRO A 118 8.97 14.93 -3.32
N THR A 119 10.23 15.21 -3.65
CA THR A 119 10.63 16.20 -4.67
C THR A 119 10.61 15.62 -6.08
N ASP A 120 11.23 14.44 -6.25
CA ASP A 120 11.21 13.66 -7.49
C ASP A 120 10.71 12.24 -7.18
N PHE A 121 9.70 11.77 -7.91
CA PHE A 121 9.19 10.40 -7.81
C PHE A 121 8.47 9.94 -9.08
N LYS A 122 8.38 8.62 -9.25
CA LYS A 122 7.58 7.96 -10.29
C LYS A 122 6.53 7.06 -9.67
N VAL A 123 5.39 6.95 -10.34
CA VAL A 123 4.39 5.92 -10.10
C VAL A 123 4.49 4.93 -11.25
N LEU A 124 4.73 3.66 -10.92
CA LEU A 124 4.85 2.56 -11.86
C LEU A 124 3.85 1.46 -11.51
N VAL A 125 3.50 0.65 -12.50
CA VAL A 125 2.67 -0.55 -12.32
C VAL A 125 3.33 -1.76 -12.98
N SER A 126 3.07 -2.96 -12.45
CA SER A 126 3.59 -4.23 -12.97
C SER A 126 2.61 -5.38 -12.78
N LYS A 127 2.76 -6.43 -13.58
CA LYS A 127 2.05 -7.71 -13.43
C LYS A 127 2.83 -8.74 -12.61
N ASP A 128 4.14 -8.60 -12.50
CA ASP A 128 5.07 -9.66 -12.08
C ASP A 128 6.31 -9.18 -11.31
N GLU A 129 6.36 -7.89 -10.95
CA GLU A 129 7.48 -7.20 -10.27
C GLU A 129 8.78 -7.12 -11.09
N SER A 130 8.80 -7.62 -12.33
CA SER A 130 9.99 -7.62 -13.21
C SER A 130 9.91 -6.58 -14.33
N ASP A 131 8.78 -6.51 -15.04
CA ASP A 131 8.52 -5.51 -16.07
C ASP A 131 7.62 -4.39 -15.52
N TRP A 132 8.08 -3.13 -15.58
CA TRP A 132 7.42 -1.97 -14.97
C TRP A 132 7.06 -0.89 -16.00
N VAL A 133 5.78 -0.47 -16.00
CA VAL A 133 5.26 0.64 -16.82
C VAL A 133 5.16 1.89 -15.96
N THR A 134 5.76 3.00 -16.38
CA THR A 134 5.60 4.30 -15.69
C THR A 134 4.27 4.93 -16.09
N VAL A 135 3.37 5.15 -15.12
CA VAL A 135 2.05 5.76 -15.30
C VAL A 135 1.96 7.19 -14.75
N GLY A 136 2.94 7.59 -13.93
CA GLY A 136 3.06 8.94 -13.38
C GLY A 136 4.51 9.32 -13.08
N GLU A 137 4.84 10.61 -13.22
CA GLU A 137 6.14 11.17 -12.88
C GLU A 137 6.00 12.60 -12.35
N VAL A 138 6.73 12.93 -11.29
CA VAL A 138 6.86 14.27 -10.73
C VAL A 138 8.34 14.57 -10.55
N THR A 139 8.77 15.76 -10.96
CA THR A 139 10.17 16.22 -10.80
C THR A 139 10.22 17.68 -10.39
N GLY A 140 11.25 18.06 -9.63
CA GLY A 140 11.53 19.42 -9.20
C GLY A 140 10.51 20.01 -8.23
N ARG A 141 9.65 19.19 -7.60
CA ARG A 141 8.60 19.68 -6.71
C ARG A 141 9.21 20.30 -5.45
N SER A 142 8.68 21.46 -5.04
CA SER A 142 9.11 22.15 -3.82
C SER A 142 7.93 22.74 -3.05
N GLY A 143 8.10 22.88 -1.73
CA GLY A 143 7.08 23.41 -0.83
C GLY A 143 6.00 22.42 -0.41
N ALA A 144 5.03 22.92 0.35
CA ALA A 144 3.87 22.18 0.82
C ALA A 144 2.94 21.79 -0.34
N THR A 145 2.27 20.65 -0.22
CA THR A 145 1.12 20.30 -1.06
C THR A 145 0.04 19.62 -0.21
N SER A 146 -1.22 19.97 -0.48
CA SER A 146 -2.41 19.29 0.04
C SER A 146 -3.28 18.72 -1.09
N GLU A 147 -2.88 18.93 -2.35
CA GLU A 147 -3.60 18.43 -3.52
C GLU A 147 -3.16 17.00 -3.82
N ASN A 148 -4.13 16.11 -4.07
CA ASN A 148 -3.88 14.73 -4.44
C ASN A 148 -3.21 14.63 -5.81
N PHE A 149 -2.28 13.69 -5.96
CA PHE A 149 -1.69 13.35 -7.24
C PHE A 149 -2.51 12.26 -7.90
N VAL A 150 -3.32 12.63 -8.88
CA VAL A 150 -4.20 11.71 -9.61
C VAL A 150 -3.57 11.36 -10.95
N TYR A 151 -3.45 10.07 -11.23
CA TYR A 151 -2.94 9.51 -12.48
C TYR A 151 -4.01 8.62 -13.11
N GLU A 152 -4.52 9.01 -14.27
CA GLU A 152 -5.48 8.22 -15.07
C GLU A 152 -4.74 7.56 -16.25
N PHE A 153 -4.95 6.26 -16.44
CA PHE A 153 -4.28 5.42 -17.44
C PHE A 153 -5.14 4.17 -17.75
N GLU A 154 -4.66 3.24 -18.57
CA GLU A 154 -5.29 1.92 -18.76
C GLU A 154 -4.19 0.86 -18.85
N GLU A 155 -3.96 0.11 -17.78
CA GLU A 155 -2.92 -0.95 -17.73
C GLU A 155 -3.39 -2.17 -16.92
N GLU A 156 -2.94 -3.36 -17.31
CA GLU A 156 -3.11 -4.57 -16.51
C GLU A 156 -2.00 -4.66 -15.46
N ALA A 157 -2.36 -4.72 -14.16
CA ALA A 157 -1.37 -4.76 -13.09
C ALA A 157 -1.86 -5.48 -11.83
N ARG A 158 -0.90 -6.03 -11.09
CA ARG A 158 -1.05 -6.53 -9.71
C ARG A 158 -0.26 -5.69 -8.71
N PHE A 159 0.82 -5.06 -9.16
CA PHE A 159 1.73 -4.30 -8.31
C PHE A 159 1.73 -2.83 -8.69
N ILE A 160 1.79 -1.97 -7.67
CA ILE A 160 2.00 -0.52 -7.81
C ILE A 160 3.30 -0.19 -7.09
N MET A 161 4.15 0.61 -7.71
CA MET A 161 5.39 1.11 -7.09
C MET A 161 5.45 2.63 -7.12
N VAL A 162 5.69 3.25 -5.97
CA VAL A 162 6.17 4.64 -5.88
C VAL A 162 7.69 4.61 -5.73
N SER A 163 8.39 5.04 -6.76
CA SER A 163 9.85 5.08 -6.84
C SER A 163 10.33 6.51 -6.58
N ILE A 164 10.77 6.78 -5.35
CA ILE A 164 11.19 8.10 -4.86
C ILE A 164 12.69 8.28 -5.10
N THR A 165 13.04 9.13 -6.07
CA THR A 165 14.44 9.40 -6.46
C THR A 165 15.00 10.69 -5.88
N LYS A 166 14.15 11.56 -5.32
CA LYS A 166 14.58 12.71 -4.52
C LYS A 166 13.61 13.02 -3.40
N MET A 167 14.07 12.88 -2.17
CA MET A 167 13.34 13.21 -0.94
C MET A 167 13.18 14.73 -0.78
N SER A 168 12.31 15.21 0.11
CA SER A 168 12.11 16.64 0.34
C SER A 168 12.96 17.19 1.48
N SER A 169 13.55 18.37 1.30
CA SER A 169 14.16 19.14 2.39
C SER A 169 13.08 19.89 3.18
N VAL A 170 12.95 19.60 4.48
CA VAL A 170 11.87 20.13 5.34
C VAL A 170 12.42 20.99 6.48
N LYS A 171 13.14 22.06 6.09
CA LYS A 171 13.92 23.07 6.85
C LYS A 171 15.44 22.78 6.82
N ASP A 172 16.21 23.65 7.48
CA ASP A 172 17.68 23.62 7.56
C ASP A 172 18.22 22.50 8.50
N ASP A 173 17.53 21.36 8.58
CA ASP A 173 18.03 20.13 9.17
C ASP A 173 18.97 19.44 8.17
N ASN A 174 20.00 18.73 8.64
CA ASN A 174 20.86 17.91 7.76
C ASN A 174 20.19 16.58 7.35
N PHE A 175 18.88 16.60 7.12
CA PHE A 175 18.05 15.43 6.83
C PHE A 175 16.99 15.78 5.79
N TYR A 176 16.60 14.76 5.03
CA TYR A 176 15.60 14.83 3.99
C TYR A 176 14.52 13.77 4.26
N TYR A 177 13.29 14.10 3.88
CA TYR A 177 12.10 13.41 4.33
C TYR A 177 11.15 13.14 3.16
N SER A 178 10.50 11.98 3.22
CA SER A 178 9.44 11.57 2.32
C SER A 178 8.24 11.15 3.17
N GLY A 179 7.02 11.51 2.77
CA GLY A 179 5.82 11.01 3.42
C GLY A 179 4.57 11.16 2.56
N ILE A 180 3.73 10.15 2.61
CA ILE A 180 2.51 9.97 1.80
C ILE A 180 1.48 9.39 2.78
N ALA A 181 0.27 9.95 2.81
CA ALA A 181 -0.80 9.43 3.66
C ALA A 181 -1.28 8.09 3.11
N GLU A 182 -1.89 8.11 1.92
CA GLU A 182 -2.63 6.98 1.34
C GLU A 182 -2.25 6.81 -0.15
N ILE A 183 -2.31 5.57 -0.63
CA ILE A 183 -2.21 5.14 -2.03
C ILE A 183 -3.53 4.46 -2.39
N GLU A 184 -4.37 5.16 -3.14
CA GLU A 184 -5.61 4.58 -3.65
C GLU A 184 -5.40 4.06 -5.08
N ALA A 185 -6.01 2.93 -5.41
CA ALA A 185 -6.00 2.37 -6.76
C ALA A 185 -7.41 1.95 -7.18
N TYR A 186 -7.75 2.15 -8.44
CA TYR A 186 -9.09 1.88 -8.94
C TYR A 186 -9.02 1.17 -10.30
N GLY A 187 -9.79 0.10 -10.45
CA GLY A 187 -9.78 -0.76 -11.64
C GLY A 187 -10.73 -1.94 -11.50
N ASP A 188 -10.93 -2.67 -12.61
CA ASP A 188 -11.78 -3.86 -12.61
C ASP A 188 -10.92 -5.12 -12.34
N LEU A 189 -11.39 -6.02 -11.47
CA LEU A 189 -10.73 -7.31 -11.23
C LEU A 189 -10.73 -8.15 -12.51
N LEU A 190 -9.54 -8.55 -12.97
CA LEU A 190 -9.39 -9.49 -14.07
C LEU A 190 -9.45 -10.92 -13.51
N THR A 191 -10.63 -11.53 -13.62
CA THR A 191 -10.79 -12.95 -13.28
C THR A 191 -9.86 -13.78 -14.16
N THR A 192 -8.89 -14.48 -13.57
CA THR A 192 -8.34 -15.66 -14.21
C THR A 192 -9.48 -16.63 -14.51
N PRO A 193 -9.59 -17.19 -15.73
CA PRO A 193 -10.60 -18.19 -15.99
C PRO A 193 -10.37 -19.35 -15.02
N SER A 194 -11.42 -19.76 -14.30
CA SER A 194 -11.40 -21.04 -13.60
C SER A 194 -10.93 -22.10 -14.59
N PRO A 195 -10.00 -23.01 -14.23
CA PRO A 195 -9.73 -24.14 -15.07
C PRO A 195 -11.07 -24.83 -15.35
N GLU A 196 -11.38 -25.06 -16.63
CA GLU A 196 -12.51 -25.92 -16.97
C GLU A 196 -12.29 -27.26 -16.27
N PRO A 197 -13.34 -27.88 -15.70
CA PRO A 197 -13.19 -29.16 -15.04
C PRO A 197 -12.67 -30.16 -16.07
N THR A 198 -11.40 -30.55 -15.94
CA THR A 198 -10.80 -31.64 -16.71
C THR A 198 -11.68 -32.86 -16.50
N GLU A 199 -12.38 -33.32 -17.55
CA GLU A 199 -13.19 -34.52 -17.47
C GLU A 199 -12.28 -35.69 -17.05
N GLU A 200 -12.51 -36.23 -15.85
CA GLU A 200 -11.84 -37.45 -15.41
C GLU A 200 -12.17 -38.58 -16.41
N PRO A 201 -11.16 -39.26 -16.98
CA PRO A 201 -11.41 -40.40 -17.85
C PRO A 201 -12.21 -41.47 -17.10
N GLN A 202 -13.42 -41.77 -17.55
CA GLN A 202 -14.26 -42.80 -16.93
C GLN A 202 -13.52 -44.15 -16.91
N GLU A 203 -13.30 -44.70 -15.72
CA GLU A 203 -12.72 -46.04 -15.60
C GLU A 203 -13.62 -47.09 -16.27
N THR A 204 -13.03 -47.90 -17.14
CA THR A 204 -13.68 -49.05 -17.75
C THR A 204 -13.50 -50.28 -16.84
N PRO A 205 -14.56 -51.06 -16.54
CA PRO A 205 -14.46 -52.17 -15.58
C PRO A 205 -13.45 -53.26 -15.97
N ALA A 206 -12.82 -53.84 -14.95
CA ALA A 206 -11.73 -54.81 -15.06
C ALA A 206 -12.11 -56.18 -15.68
N GLY A 207 -11.09 -56.86 -16.21
CA GLY A 207 -11.13 -58.28 -16.57
C GLY A 207 -10.04 -59.09 -15.85
N GLU A 208 -10.45 -60.18 -15.22
CA GLU A 208 -9.62 -61.30 -14.71
C GLU A 208 -8.77 -61.97 -15.83
N ALA A 209 -7.68 -62.71 -15.60
CA ALA A 209 -6.91 -63.15 -14.41
C ALA A 209 -5.44 -63.44 -14.84
N THR A 210 -4.45 -63.76 -13.98
CA THR A 210 -4.11 -65.13 -13.50
C THR A 210 -2.84 -65.08 -12.61
N GLU A 211 -2.58 -66.13 -11.83
CA GLU A 211 -1.72 -66.23 -10.62
C GLU A 211 -0.17 -66.23 -10.79
N ALA A 212 0.53 -65.58 -9.82
CA ALA A 212 1.62 -66.06 -8.91
C ALA A 212 2.85 -66.89 -9.42
N PRO A 213 3.93 -67.16 -8.62
CA PRO A 213 4.20 -66.82 -7.19
C PRO A 213 5.64 -66.33 -6.82
N SER A 214 5.82 -65.96 -5.53
CA SER A 214 7.09 -65.93 -4.72
C SER A 214 8.26 -65.03 -5.19
N GLU A 215 9.14 -64.42 -4.37
CA GLU A 215 9.39 -64.26 -2.92
C GLU A 215 10.44 -63.10 -2.74
N THR A 216 10.85 -62.56 -1.58
CA THR A 216 10.67 -62.87 -0.14
C THR A 216 10.63 -61.57 0.72
N THR A 217 10.51 -61.71 2.05
CA THR A 217 10.78 -60.74 3.15
C THR A 217 11.73 -61.49 4.14
N PRO A 218 12.51 -60.93 5.11
CA PRO A 218 12.34 -59.72 5.94
C PRO A 218 13.66 -58.93 6.21
N ALA A 219 13.90 -58.05 7.20
CA ALA A 219 13.21 -57.46 8.38
C ALA A 219 13.82 -56.03 8.58
N ALA A 220 13.13 -54.96 8.98
CA ALA A 220 12.56 -54.60 10.30
C ALA A 220 13.53 -54.55 11.51
N THR A 221 13.94 -53.33 11.92
CA THR A 221 14.25 -52.85 13.30
C THR A 221 14.32 -51.30 13.20
N ASP A 222 13.50 -50.48 13.87
CA ASP A 222 13.57 -50.01 15.28
C ASP A 222 15.00 -49.62 15.73
N ASP A 223 15.29 -48.46 16.33
CA ASP A 223 14.64 -47.85 17.52
C ASP A 223 14.85 -46.30 17.62
N LYS A 224 14.46 -45.70 18.76
CA LYS A 224 14.17 -44.27 19.06
C LYS A 224 15.34 -43.33 19.43
N SER A 225 14.95 -42.10 19.82
CA SER A 225 15.54 -41.18 20.83
C SER A 225 16.83 -40.41 20.43
N ASP A 226 17.10 -39.17 20.88
CA ASP A 226 16.40 -38.25 21.81
C ASP A 226 16.70 -36.76 21.50
N GLU A 227 15.79 -35.90 21.95
CA GLU A 227 15.95 -34.55 22.58
C GLU A 227 16.77 -33.39 21.92
N LYS A 228 16.54 -32.19 22.47
CA LYS A 228 16.86 -30.82 22.02
C LYS A 228 18.35 -30.49 22.02
N ASP A 229 18.69 -29.44 21.27
CA ASP A 229 19.63 -28.45 21.80
C ASP A 229 19.35 -27.04 21.25
N ASP A 230 19.18 -26.06 22.15
CA ASP A 230 18.95 -24.66 21.81
C ASP A 230 20.25 -24.00 21.33
N LYS A 231 20.24 -23.36 20.16
CA LYS A 231 21.30 -22.41 19.77
C LYS A 231 20.75 -21.03 19.47
N LYS A 232 20.90 -20.15 20.47
CA LYS A 232 21.01 -18.71 20.25
C LYS A 232 22.08 -18.45 19.19
N SER A 233 21.71 -17.76 18.12
CA SER A 233 22.65 -16.99 17.31
C SER A 233 22.93 -15.65 18.02
N ASP A 234 24.10 -15.51 18.64
CA ASP A 234 24.60 -14.21 19.05
C ASP A 234 24.91 -13.38 17.79
N PHE A 235 23.97 -12.52 17.40
CA PHE A 235 24.25 -11.41 16.49
C PHE A 235 24.64 -10.17 17.31
N PRO A 236 25.75 -9.48 16.98
CA PRO A 236 26.18 -8.32 17.74
C PRO A 236 25.20 -7.15 17.57
N VAL A 237 24.60 -6.71 18.66
CA VAL A 237 23.75 -5.51 18.70
C VAL A 237 24.61 -4.28 18.44
N VAL A 238 24.61 -3.79 17.20
CA VAL A 238 25.24 -2.51 16.84
C VAL A 238 24.28 -1.37 17.25
N PRO A 239 24.69 -0.43 18.13
CA PRO A 239 23.75 0.54 18.71
C PRO A 239 23.56 1.76 17.80
N VAL A 240 22.75 1.64 16.74
CA VAL A 240 22.37 2.75 15.84
C VAL A 240 20.84 2.83 15.69
N ALA A 241 20.17 3.21 16.78
CA ALA A 241 18.72 3.53 16.77
C ALA A 241 18.34 4.76 17.62
N ILE A 242 19.29 5.35 18.36
CA ILE A 242 19.01 6.42 19.34
C ILE A 242 18.95 7.81 18.69
N ALA A 243 19.68 8.03 17.58
CA ALA A 243 19.77 9.35 16.93
C ALA A 243 18.46 9.79 16.26
N ALA A 244 17.85 8.92 15.42
CA ALA A 244 16.63 9.26 14.68
C ALA A 244 15.43 9.54 15.60
N VAL A 245 15.21 8.68 16.60
CA VAL A 245 14.13 8.85 17.61
C VAL A 245 14.32 10.14 18.40
N ALA A 246 15.56 10.48 18.79
CA ALA A 246 15.86 11.74 19.47
C ALA A 246 15.57 12.96 18.57
N VAL A 247 15.89 12.91 17.28
CA VAL A 247 15.61 14.01 16.32
C VAL A 247 14.10 14.20 16.16
N VAL A 248 13.31 13.14 15.94
CA VAL A 248 11.84 13.25 15.85
C VAL A 248 11.25 13.85 17.14
N ALA A 249 11.66 13.37 18.31
CA ALA A 249 11.23 13.92 19.59
C ALA A 249 11.60 15.41 19.77
N ILE A 250 12.80 15.81 19.34
CA ILE A 250 13.24 17.22 19.37
C ILE A 250 12.40 18.08 18.40
N VAL A 251 12.12 17.60 17.19
CA VAL A 251 11.28 18.31 16.20
C VAL A 251 9.87 18.52 16.76
N VAL A 252 9.26 17.49 17.35
CA VAL A 252 7.94 17.57 18.01
C VAL A 252 7.95 18.60 19.15
N VAL A 253 8.95 18.55 20.05
CA VAL A 253 9.09 19.52 21.15
C VAL A 253 9.26 20.96 20.64
N VAL A 254 10.06 21.17 19.59
CA VAL A 254 10.28 22.52 19.01
C VAL A 254 9.01 23.07 18.36
N VAL A 255 8.21 22.22 17.69
CA VAL A 255 6.90 22.63 17.13
C VAL A 255 5.93 23.03 18.25
N ILE A 256 5.82 22.24 19.31
CA ILE A 256 4.95 22.53 20.47
C ILE A 256 5.36 23.85 21.15
N VAL A 257 6.66 24.09 21.34
CA VAL A 257 7.17 25.33 21.97
C VAL A 257 6.92 26.56 21.09
N LYS A 258 6.93 26.43 19.75
CA LYS A 258 6.56 27.52 18.84
C LYS A 258 5.05 27.79 18.84
N LYS A 259 4.19 26.76 18.80
CA LYS A 259 2.72 26.89 18.85
C LYS A 259 2.23 27.56 20.16
N LYS A 260 2.95 27.40 21.28
CA LYS A 260 2.65 28.05 22.58
C LYS A 260 3.15 29.49 22.75
N LYS A 261 3.84 30.07 21.76
CA LYS A 261 4.41 31.44 21.81
C LYS A 261 3.81 32.41 20.79
N ALA A 262 2.81 31.96 20.02
CA ALA A 262 2.02 32.76 19.10
C ALA A 262 0.65 33.09 19.73
#